data_AF-A0A9N7LW96-F1
#
_entry.id   AF-A0A9N7LW96-F1
#
_cell.length_a   1.000
_cell.length_b   1.000
_cell.length_c   1.000
_cell.angle_alpha   90.00
_cell.angle_beta   90.00
_cell.angle_gamma   90.00
#
_symmetry.space_group_name_H-M   'P 1'
#
loop_
_entity.id
_entity.type
_entity.pdbx_description
1 polymer ?
#
loop_
_entity_poly.entity_id
_entity_poly.type
_entity_poly.pdbx_seq_one_letter_code
_entity_poly.pdbx_strand_id
1 'polypeptide(L)'
;MNFAVLSPEANSARILSGPGPGPLLAAAAAWDGIGQELAAAASAFSSLTSDLAGAAWQGPSAAAMASVATSYVRWLGSAASGAVQTARQAATSAAVFEAARTATVPLELVAANRSALMSMVAANVFGLNAPAIAAIEAQYEQMWAQNVGAMFGYHVGVSEALSGLAPWQEVLSGVSGRVASALEGTSAAAAAALGPTALTAAGSALPAAATQGSGVVD
;
A
#
# COMPACT_ATOMS: atom_id res chain seq x y z
N MET A 1 9.83 0.50 -20.62
CA MET A 1 9.63 -0.86 -21.19
C MET A 1 9.44 -0.73 -22.71
N ASN A 2 9.90 -1.67 -23.54
CA ASN A 2 9.75 -1.60 -25.00
C ASN A 2 8.94 -2.78 -25.54
N PHE A 3 7.64 -2.58 -25.72
CA PHE A 3 6.72 -3.61 -26.24
C PHE A 3 6.74 -3.70 -27.77
N ALA A 4 7.19 -2.64 -28.45
CA ALA A 4 7.25 -2.58 -29.90
C ALA A 4 8.27 -3.58 -30.47
N VAL A 5 9.39 -3.84 -29.80
CA VAL A 5 10.39 -4.80 -30.31
C VAL A 5 9.96 -6.27 -30.22
N LEU A 6 8.79 -6.57 -29.66
CA LEU A 6 8.28 -7.93 -29.48
C LEU A 6 7.26 -8.26 -30.56
N SER A 7 7.25 -9.52 -31.01
CA SER A 7 6.25 -10.00 -31.95
C SER A 7 4.85 -10.05 -31.32
N PRO A 8 3.77 -10.09 -32.12
CA PRO A 8 2.41 -10.37 -31.64
C PRO A 8 2.35 -11.58 -30.71
N GLU A 9 2.97 -12.71 -31.07
CA GLU A 9 2.95 -13.94 -30.27
C GLU A 9 3.59 -13.73 -28.90
N ALA A 10 4.72 -13.03 -28.84
CA ALA A 10 5.42 -12.77 -27.59
C ALA A 10 4.63 -11.85 -26.66
N ASN A 11 4.00 -10.80 -27.21
CA ASN A 11 3.13 -9.91 -26.42
C ASN A 11 1.87 -10.66 -25.93
N SER A 12 1.20 -11.41 -26.80
CA SER A 12 0.02 -12.21 -26.45
C SER A 12 0.33 -13.26 -25.40
N ALA A 13 1.41 -14.02 -25.56
CA ALA A 13 1.80 -15.05 -24.60
C ALA A 13 2.09 -14.46 -23.21
N ARG A 14 2.70 -13.28 -23.13
CA ARG A 14 3.02 -12.63 -21.85
C ARG A 14 1.80 -12.24 -21.04
N ILE A 15 0.77 -11.65 -21.67
CA ILE A 15 -0.41 -11.18 -20.95
C ILE A 15 -1.46 -12.29 -20.72
N LEU A 16 -1.52 -13.29 -21.62
CA LEU A 16 -2.50 -14.38 -21.53
C LEU A 16 -2.03 -15.54 -20.63
N SER A 17 -0.72 -15.62 -20.34
CA SER A 17 -0.18 -16.60 -19.40
C SER A 17 -0.24 -16.10 -17.95
N GLY A 18 -0.20 -17.05 -17.01
CA GLY A 18 -0.16 -16.76 -15.58
C GLY A 18 -1.51 -16.89 -14.86
N PRO A 19 -1.54 -16.54 -13.57
CA PRO A 19 -2.69 -16.80 -12.69
C PRO A 19 -3.87 -15.83 -12.87
N GLY A 20 -3.75 -14.84 -13.76
CA GLY A 20 -4.76 -13.80 -13.95
C GLY A 20 -4.84 -12.79 -12.78
N PRO A 21 -5.94 -12.04 -12.66
CA PRO A 21 -6.08 -10.94 -11.69
C PRO A 21 -6.43 -11.42 -10.28
N GLY A 22 -6.77 -12.70 -10.10
CA GLY A 22 -7.26 -13.26 -8.84
C GLY A 22 -6.40 -12.94 -7.61
N PRO A 23 -5.07 -13.15 -7.65
CA PRO A 23 -4.19 -12.81 -6.52
C PRO A 23 -4.22 -11.32 -6.15
N LEU A 24 -4.36 -10.44 -7.14
CA LEU A 24 -4.39 -9.00 -6.93
C LEU A 24 -5.73 -8.53 -6.35
N LEU A 25 -6.84 -9.16 -6.75
CA LEU A 25 -8.16 -8.96 -6.15
C LEU A 25 -8.21 -9.49 -4.71
N ALA A 26 -7.57 -10.62 -4.43
CA ALA A 26 -7.45 -11.14 -3.07
C ALA A 26 -6.63 -10.19 -2.18
N ALA A 27 -5.53 -9.63 -2.71
CA ALA A 27 -4.76 -8.61 -2.02
C ALA A 27 -5.59 -7.34 -1.76
N ALA A 28 -6.42 -6.91 -2.72
CA ALA A 28 -7.33 -5.79 -2.52
C ALA A 28 -8.31 -6.04 -1.36
N ALA A 29 -8.93 -7.23 -1.30
CA ALA A 29 -9.82 -7.59 -0.20
C ALA A 29 -9.11 -7.64 1.16
N ALA A 30 -7.88 -8.17 1.20
CA ALA A 30 -7.09 -8.21 2.43
C ALA A 30 -6.74 -6.80 2.95
N TRP A 31 -6.35 -5.89 2.05
CA TRP A 31 -6.08 -4.48 2.41
C TRP A 31 -7.32 -3.75 2.91
N ASP A 32 -8.48 -4.01 2.31
CA ASP A 32 -9.74 -3.45 2.79
C ASP A 32 -10.08 -3.95 4.20
N GLY A 33 -9.92 -5.26 4.44
CA GLY A 33 -10.07 -5.85 5.78
C GLY A 33 -9.15 -5.23 6.83
N ILE A 34 -7.86 -5.01 6.50
CA ILE A 34 -6.93 -4.28 7.38
C ILE A 34 -7.43 -2.86 7.68
N GLY A 35 -7.97 -2.17 6.67
CA GLY A 35 -8.55 -0.84 6.85
C GLY A 35 -9.71 -0.82 7.84
N GLN A 36 -10.60 -1.82 7.75
CA GLN A 36 -11.73 -1.98 8.66
C GLN A 36 -11.29 -2.27 10.09
N GLU A 37 -10.34 -3.20 10.28
CA GLU A 37 -9.79 -3.53 11.60
C GLU A 37 -9.09 -2.32 12.25
N LEU A 38 -8.32 -1.54 11.48
CA LEU A 38 -7.68 -0.32 11.98
C LEU A 38 -8.70 0.75 12.38
N ALA A 39 -9.78 0.91 11.61
CA ALA A 39 -10.86 1.83 11.94
C ALA A 39 -11.62 1.39 13.21
N ALA A 40 -11.92 0.10 13.34
CA ALA A 40 -12.54 -0.47 14.53
C ALA A 40 -11.66 -0.28 15.77
N ALA A 41 -10.35 -0.53 15.65
CA ALA A 41 -9.38 -0.29 16.71
C ALA A 41 -9.33 1.18 17.13
N ALA A 42 -9.38 2.12 16.17
CA ALA A 42 -9.43 3.55 16.44
C ALA A 42 -10.67 3.93 17.26
N SER A 43 -11.84 3.43 16.87
CA SER A 43 -13.10 3.66 17.59
C SER A 43 -13.09 3.07 19.00
N ALA A 44 -12.63 1.83 19.15
CA ALA A 44 -12.55 1.16 20.45
C ALA A 44 -11.59 1.89 21.41
N PHE A 45 -10.40 2.26 20.93
CA PHE A 45 -9.42 2.99 21.72
C PHE A 45 -9.90 4.40 22.11
N SER A 46 -10.58 5.09 21.19
CA SER A 46 -11.20 6.38 21.49
C SER A 46 -12.26 6.25 22.58
N SER A 47 -13.15 5.26 22.49
CA SER A 47 -14.20 5.03 23.50
C SER A 47 -13.60 4.77 24.87
N LEU A 48 -12.65 3.82 24.95
CA LEU A 48 -12.00 3.46 26.22
C LEU A 48 -11.29 4.67 26.85
N THR A 49 -10.59 5.47 26.05
CA THR A 49 -9.88 6.66 26.54
C THR A 49 -10.87 7.72 27.03
N SER A 50 -11.97 7.94 26.31
CA SER A 50 -13.02 8.88 26.72
C SER A 50 -13.70 8.46 28.02
N ASP A 51 -14.01 7.18 28.19
CA ASP A 51 -14.60 6.65 29.43
C ASP A 51 -13.65 6.82 30.61
N LEU A 52 -12.35 6.53 30.42
CA LEU A 52 -11.34 6.67 31.47
C LEU A 52 -11.13 8.12 31.89
N ALA A 53 -11.07 9.04 30.91
CA ALA A 53 -10.93 10.48 31.14
C ALA A 53 -12.19 11.12 31.76
N GLY A 54 -13.37 10.58 31.47
CA GLY A 54 -14.65 11.01 32.06
C GLY A 54 -14.86 10.53 33.50
N ALA A 55 -14.10 9.53 33.95
CA ALA A 55 -14.23 8.92 35.27
C ALA A 55 -13.08 9.33 36.21
N ALA A 56 -12.23 8.36 36.58
CA ALA A 56 -11.22 8.51 37.62
C ALA A 56 -9.93 9.20 37.15
N TRP A 57 -9.71 9.33 35.84
CA TRP A 57 -8.45 9.86 35.30
C TRP A 57 -8.54 11.37 35.08
N GLN A 58 -8.29 12.12 36.15
CA GLN A 58 -8.36 13.58 36.15
C GLN A 58 -7.02 14.23 36.54
N GLY A 59 -6.85 15.49 36.13
CA GLY A 59 -5.66 16.29 36.43
C GLY A 59 -4.66 16.42 35.26
N PRO A 60 -3.58 17.18 35.44
CA PRO A 60 -2.67 17.57 34.35
C PRO A 60 -2.01 16.39 33.63
N SER A 61 -1.61 15.35 34.36
CA SER A 61 -1.00 14.15 33.78
C SER A 61 -1.99 13.32 32.95
N ALA A 62 -3.25 13.25 33.40
CA ALA A 62 -4.33 12.57 32.66
C ALA A 62 -4.64 13.31 31.35
N ALA A 63 -4.70 14.64 31.39
CA ALA A 63 -4.88 15.47 30.20
C ALA A 63 -3.72 15.31 29.18
N ALA A 64 -2.47 15.23 29.66
CA ALA A 64 -1.32 14.96 28.81
C ALA A 64 -1.43 13.59 28.12
N MET A 65 -1.80 12.54 28.85
CA MET A 65 -2.00 11.21 28.26
C MET A 65 -3.17 11.16 27.28
N ALA A 66 -4.29 11.83 27.55
CA ALA A 66 -5.42 11.93 26.63
C ALA A 66 -5.03 12.59 25.28
N SER A 67 -4.09 13.54 25.30
CA SER A 67 -3.56 14.17 24.09
C SER A 67 -2.74 13.21 23.21
N VAL A 68 -1.95 12.33 23.85
CA VAL A 68 -1.19 11.27 23.17
C VAL A 68 -2.15 10.24 22.58
N ALA A 69 -3.14 9.81 23.37
CA ALA A 69 -4.18 8.89 22.93
C ALA A 69 -4.93 9.40 21.69
N THR A 70 -5.30 10.68 21.67
CA THR A 70 -5.94 11.32 20.50
C THR A 70 -5.04 11.28 19.27
N SER A 71 -3.73 11.48 19.44
CA SER A 71 -2.76 11.40 18.34
C SER A 71 -2.63 9.98 17.79
N TYR A 72 -2.70 8.96 18.65
CA TYR A 72 -2.71 7.56 18.25
C TYR A 72 -3.99 7.17 17.48
N VAL A 73 -5.17 7.61 17.94
CA VAL A 73 -6.44 7.41 17.21
C VAL A 73 -6.36 8.03 15.81
N ARG A 74 -5.84 9.25 15.70
CA ARG A 74 -5.65 9.91 14.40
C ARG A 74 -4.72 9.11 13.49
N TRP A 75 -3.65 8.56 14.05
CA TRP A 75 -2.74 7.71 13.31
C TRP A 75 -3.43 6.44 12.81
N LEU A 76 -4.18 5.73 13.66
CA LEU A 76 -4.96 4.56 13.25
C LEU A 76 -5.94 4.91 12.12
N GLY A 77 -6.61 6.05 12.20
CA GLY A 77 -7.48 6.54 11.12
C GLY A 77 -6.73 6.80 9.81
N SER A 78 -5.54 7.40 9.88
CA SER A 78 -4.71 7.61 8.68
C SER A 78 -4.24 6.28 8.07
N ALA A 79 -3.84 5.31 8.91
CA ALA A 79 -3.45 3.98 8.47
C ALA A 79 -4.63 3.22 7.85
N ALA A 80 -5.82 3.31 8.44
CA ALA A 80 -7.05 2.74 7.87
C ALA A 80 -7.32 3.30 6.47
N SER A 81 -7.23 4.63 6.30
CA SER A 81 -7.44 5.27 5.00
C SER A 81 -6.39 4.86 3.95
N GLY A 82 -5.12 4.72 4.35
CA GLY A 82 -4.05 4.24 3.48
C GLY A 82 -4.23 2.79 3.05
N ALA A 83 -4.74 1.93 3.94
CA ALA A 83 -5.07 0.55 3.62
C ALA A 83 -6.21 0.47 2.58
N VAL A 84 -7.29 1.22 2.77
CA VAL A 84 -8.40 1.31 1.80
C VAL A 84 -7.93 1.88 0.45
N GLN A 85 -7.04 2.88 0.44
CA GLN A 85 -6.46 3.39 -0.80
C GLN A 85 -5.63 2.32 -1.51
N THR A 86 -4.84 1.55 -0.77
CA THR A 86 -4.04 0.44 -1.32
C THR A 86 -4.94 -0.64 -1.93
N ALA A 87 -6.04 -0.99 -1.25
CA ALA A 87 -7.05 -1.90 -1.78
C ALA A 87 -7.62 -1.42 -3.12
N ARG A 88 -7.97 -0.14 -3.22
CA ARG A 88 -8.49 0.46 -4.46
C ARG A 88 -7.47 0.41 -5.59
N GLN A 89 -6.21 0.75 -5.34
CA GLN A 89 -5.18 0.70 -6.38
C GLN A 89 -4.87 -0.72 -6.86
N ALA A 90 -4.92 -1.70 -5.97
CA ALA A 90 -4.84 -3.11 -6.35
C ALA A 90 -6.01 -3.52 -7.25
N ALA A 91 -7.24 -3.14 -6.90
CA ALA A 91 -8.42 -3.40 -7.74
C ALA A 91 -8.35 -2.69 -9.11
N THR A 92 -7.91 -1.43 -9.16
CA THR A 92 -7.66 -0.70 -10.41
C THR A 92 -6.63 -1.41 -11.27
N SER A 93 -5.52 -1.83 -10.68
CA SER A 93 -4.46 -2.57 -11.40
C SER A 93 -4.96 -3.90 -11.97
N ALA A 94 -5.84 -4.60 -11.25
CA ALA A 94 -6.51 -5.81 -11.74
C ALA A 94 -7.45 -5.52 -12.92
N ALA A 95 -8.21 -4.42 -12.86
CA ALA A 95 -9.08 -4.00 -13.95
C ALA A 95 -8.29 -3.61 -15.21
N VAL A 96 -7.18 -2.87 -15.05
CA VAL A 96 -6.28 -2.50 -16.15
C VAL A 96 -5.63 -3.73 -16.78
N PHE A 97 -5.27 -4.75 -15.98
CA PHE A 97 -4.79 -6.03 -16.49
C PHE A 97 -5.84 -6.73 -17.36
N GLU A 98 -7.09 -6.85 -16.90
CA GLU A 98 -8.15 -7.50 -17.68
C GLU A 98 -8.52 -6.72 -18.95
N ALA A 99 -8.51 -5.38 -18.89
CA ALA A 99 -8.69 -4.55 -20.07
C ALA A 99 -7.59 -4.80 -21.12
N ALA A 100 -6.32 -4.86 -20.69
CA ALA A 100 -5.21 -5.15 -21.57
C ALA A 100 -5.26 -6.57 -22.14
N ARG A 101 -5.65 -7.55 -21.31
CA ARG A 101 -5.84 -8.94 -21.72
C ARG A 101 -6.92 -9.05 -22.81
N THR A 102 -8.05 -8.37 -22.62
CA THR A 102 -9.17 -8.37 -23.58
C THR A 102 -8.83 -7.64 -24.87
N ALA A 103 -8.04 -6.56 -24.80
CA ALA A 103 -7.60 -5.81 -25.97
C ALA A 103 -6.50 -6.52 -26.78
N THR A 104 -5.82 -7.51 -26.19
CA THR A 104 -4.72 -8.24 -26.83
C THR A 104 -5.26 -9.30 -27.80
N VAL A 105 -4.61 -9.44 -28.95
CA VAL A 105 -4.97 -10.42 -29.97
C VAL A 105 -4.74 -11.84 -29.44
N PRO A 106 -5.74 -12.74 -29.52
CA PRO A 106 -5.58 -14.13 -29.16
C PRO A 106 -4.56 -14.88 -30.03
N LEU A 107 -3.83 -15.84 -29.45
CA LEU A 107 -2.76 -16.58 -30.13
C LEU A 107 -3.28 -17.38 -31.33
N GLU A 108 -4.52 -17.86 -31.29
CA GLU A 108 -5.17 -18.59 -32.38
C GLU A 108 -5.34 -17.73 -33.64
N LEU A 109 -5.60 -16.42 -33.50
CA LEU A 109 -5.73 -15.51 -34.64
C LEU A 109 -4.38 -15.23 -35.29
N VAL A 110 -3.34 -15.08 -34.46
CA VAL A 110 -1.97 -14.91 -34.95
C VAL A 110 -1.52 -16.17 -35.70
N ALA A 111 -1.76 -17.36 -35.13
CA ALA A 111 -1.44 -18.63 -35.76
C ALA A 111 -2.19 -18.83 -37.09
N ALA A 112 -3.47 -18.48 -37.15
CA ALA A 112 -4.26 -18.54 -38.38
C ALA A 112 -3.65 -17.66 -39.49
N ASN A 113 -3.27 -16.42 -39.17
CA ASN A 113 -2.60 -15.53 -40.11
C ASN A 113 -1.28 -16.12 -40.63
N ARG A 114 -0.43 -16.65 -39.74
CA ARG A 114 0.85 -17.28 -40.14
C ARG A 114 0.63 -18.51 -41.04
N SER A 115 -0.38 -19.32 -40.76
CA SER A 115 -0.71 -20.49 -41.59
C SER A 115 -1.23 -20.10 -42.98
N ALA A 116 -2.05 -19.04 -43.06
CA ALA A 116 -2.55 -18.50 -44.33
C ALA A 116 -1.41 -17.93 -45.18
N LEU A 117 -0.46 -17.23 -44.56
CA LEU A 117 0.75 -16.73 -45.23
C LEU A 117 1.53 -17.88 -45.88
N MET A 118 1.80 -18.95 -45.14
CA MET A 118 2.55 -20.11 -45.65
C MET A 118 1.83 -20.77 -46.84
N SER A 119 0.51 -20.91 -46.77
CA SER A 119 -0.30 -21.46 -47.86
C SER A 119 -0.24 -20.58 -49.12
N MET A 120 -0.39 -19.25 -48.97
CA MET A 120 -0.34 -18.31 -50.10
C MET A 120 1.03 -18.24 -50.75
N VAL A 121 2.10 -18.26 -49.94
CA VAL A 121 3.49 -18.30 -50.44
C VAL A 121 3.75 -19.58 -51.22
N ALA A 122 3.30 -20.74 -50.71
CA ALA A 122 3.43 -22.02 -51.42
C ALA A 122 2.69 -22.03 -52.77
N ALA A 123 1.55 -21.34 -52.86
CA ALA A 123 0.79 -21.19 -54.10
C ALA A 123 1.35 -20.12 -55.06
N ASN A 124 2.35 -19.34 -54.67
CA ASN A 124 2.83 -18.17 -55.41
C ASN A 124 3.87 -18.49 -56.50
N VAL A 125 3.70 -19.58 -57.25
CA VAL A 125 4.67 -20.06 -58.26
C VAL A 125 4.96 -19.01 -59.33
N PHE A 126 3.94 -18.24 -59.73
CA PHE A 126 4.03 -17.21 -60.77
C PHE A 126 4.10 -15.77 -60.24
N GLY A 127 4.19 -15.58 -58.92
CA GLY A 127 4.21 -14.24 -58.31
C GLY A 127 2.86 -13.50 -58.27
N LEU A 128 1.79 -14.09 -58.84
CA LEU A 128 0.47 -13.46 -58.95
C LEU A 128 -0.23 -13.25 -57.60
N ASN A 129 0.14 -14.00 -56.56
CA ASN A 129 -0.44 -13.88 -55.23
C ASN A 129 0.23 -12.78 -54.38
N ALA A 130 1.20 -12.04 -54.92
CA ALA A 130 1.92 -11.00 -54.17
C ALA A 130 1.00 -9.98 -53.46
N PRO A 131 -0.09 -9.46 -54.08
CA PRO A 131 -1.01 -8.56 -53.39
C PRO A 131 -1.75 -9.22 -52.21
N ALA A 132 -2.10 -10.50 -52.33
CA ALA A 132 -2.78 -11.24 -51.27
C ALA A 132 -1.83 -11.55 -50.10
N ILE A 133 -0.57 -11.88 -50.39
CA ILE A 133 0.49 -12.06 -49.38
C ILE A 133 0.69 -10.75 -48.60
N ALA A 134 0.84 -9.63 -49.31
CA ALA A 134 1.00 -8.31 -48.67
C ALA A 134 -0.20 -7.95 -47.77
N ALA A 135 -1.42 -8.32 -48.16
CA ALA A 135 -2.60 -8.11 -47.32
C ALA A 135 -2.56 -8.96 -46.02
N ILE A 136 -2.08 -10.20 -46.08
CA ILE A 136 -1.92 -11.07 -44.89
C ILE A 136 -0.81 -10.52 -43.97
N GLU A 137 0.30 -10.06 -44.54
CA GLU A 137 1.38 -9.45 -43.76
C GLU A 137 0.91 -8.15 -43.08
N ALA A 138 0.14 -7.30 -43.79
CA ALA A 138 -0.44 -6.10 -43.22
C ALA A 138 -1.41 -6.41 -42.04
N GLN A 139 -2.19 -7.49 -42.12
CA GLN A 139 -3.02 -7.94 -40.99
C GLN A 139 -2.17 -8.34 -39.78
N TYR A 140 -1.03 -9.00 -40.01
CA TYR A 140 -0.10 -9.34 -38.92
C TYR A 140 0.52 -8.10 -38.28
N GLU A 141 0.89 -7.10 -39.07
CA GLU A 141 1.35 -5.80 -38.56
C GLU A 141 0.27 -5.06 -37.77
N GLN A 142 -1.00 -5.17 -38.15
CA GLN A 142 -2.12 -4.64 -37.37
C GLN A 142 -2.27 -5.36 -36.03
N MET A 143 -2.15 -6.70 -36.00
CA MET A 143 -2.16 -7.46 -34.75
C MET A 143 -1.00 -7.05 -33.83
N TRP A 144 0.18 -6.79 -34.41
CA TRP A 144 1.33 -6.27 -33.68
C TRP A 144 1.03 -4.89 -33.08
N ALA A 145 0.55 -3.95 -33.88
CA ALA A 145 0.21 -2.60 -33.40
C ALA A 145 -0.86 -2.63 -32.30
N GLN A 146 -1.88 -3.49 -32.42
CA GLN A 146 -2.91 -3.67 -31.40
C GLN A 146 -2.33 -4.18 -30.08
N ASN A 147 -1.49 -5.23 -30.14
CA ASN A 147 -0.83 -5.78 -28.95
C ASN A 147 0.08 -4.76 -28.27
N VAL A 148 0.83 -3.99 -29.07
CA VAL A 148 1.67 -2.90 -28.58
C VAL A 148 0.82 -1.84 -27.87
N GLY A 149 -0.29 -1.41 -28.48
CA GLY A 149 -1.23 -0.47 -27.89
C GLY A 149 -1.82 -0.97 -26.56
N ALA A 150 -2.23 -2.23 -26.51
CA ALA A 150 -2.74 -2.86 -25.29
C ALA A 150 -1.70 -2.86 -24.16
N MET A 151 -0.44 -3.20 -24.45
CA MET A 151 0.63 -3.24 -23.45
C MET A 151 1.10 -1.86 -23.00
N PHE A 152 1.07 -0.85 -23.87
CA PHE A 152 1.30 0.54 -23.46
C PHE A 152 0.17 1.05 -22.57
N GLY A 153 -1.09 0.79 -22.91
CA GLY A 153 -2.24 1.13 -22.08
C GLY A 153 -2.15 0.48 -20.69
N TYR A 154 -1.77 -0.80 -20.65
CA TYR A 154 -1.50 -1.52 -19.41
C TYR A 154 -0.42 -0.83 -18.57
N HIS A 155 0.72 -0.51 -19.18
CA HIS A 155 1.85 0.11 -18.48
C HIS A 155 1.49 1.48 -17.90
N VAL A 156 0.80 2.32 -18.68
CA VAL A 156 0.34 3.64 -18.23
C VAL A 156 -0.66 3.49 -17.08
N GLY A 157 -1.70 2.68 -17.26
CA GLY A 157 -2.74 2.53 -16.25
C GLY A 157 -2.24 1.95 -14.93
N VAL A 158 -1.31 0.98 -14.97
CA VAL A 158 -0.69 0.47 -13.73
C VAL A 158 0.25 1.51 -13.11
N SER A 159 1.00 2.27 -13.92
CA SER A 159 1.87 3.33 -13.39
C SER A 159 1.07 4.44 -12.71
N GLU A 160 -0.09 4.80 -13.25
CA GLU A 160 -1.03 5.74 -12.64
C GLU A 160 -1.65 5.18 -11.35
N ALA A 161 -2.07 3.92 -11.34
CA ALA A 161 -2.60 3.29 -10.13
C ALA A 161 -1.55 3.27 -9.00
N LEU A 162 -0.29 2.95 -9.33
CA LEU A 162 0.80 2.89 -8.37
C LEU A 162 1.27 4.27 -7.91
N SER A 163 1.21 5.31 -8.75
CA SER A 163 1.56 6.68 -8.34
C SER A 163 0.56 7.25 -7.31
N GLY A 164 -0.65 6.71 -7.29
CA GLY A 164 -1.67 7.02 -6.28
C GLY A 164 -1.47 6.34 -4.93
N LEU A 165 -0.39 5.58 -4.70
CA LEU A 165 -0.06 5.00 -3.40
C LEU A 165 0.80 5.98 -2.58
N ALA A 166 0.34 6.31 -1.37
CA ALA A 166 1.14 7.10 -0.44
C ALA A 166 2.31 6.27 0.12
N PRO A 167 3.49 6.87 0.39
CA PRO A 167 4.58 6.17 1.05
C PRO A 167 4.18 5.75 2.46
N TRP A 168 4.12 4.44 2.71
CA TRP A 168 3.78 3.91 4.04
C TRP A 168 4.77 4.34 5.13
N GLN A 169 6.00 4.72 4.78
CA GLN A 169 6.94 5.31 5.74
C GLN A 169 6.42 6.62 6.36
N GLU A 170 5.69 7.44 5.62
CA GLU A 170 5.09 8.68 6.13
C GLU A 170 3.95 8.40 7.08
N VAL A 171 3.14 7.37 6.79
CA VAL A 171 2.07 6.90 7.68
C VAL A 171 2.66 6.38 9.00
N LEU A 172 3.77 5.62 8.96
CA LEU A 172 4.39 5.01 10.15
C LEU A 172 5.19 5.99 11.01
N SER A 173 5.87 6.97 10.40
CA SER A 173 6.71 7.95 11.12
C SER A 173 5.91 8.97 11.94
N GLY A 174 4.60 9.10 11.68
CA GLY A 174 3.70 9.96 12.45
C GLY A 174 3.55 9.59 13.92
N VAL A 175 3.83 8.34 14.33
CA VAL A 175 3.70 7.89 15.74
C VAL A 175 4.95 8.21 16.55
N SER A 176 6.12 7.84 16.06
CA SER A 176 7.38 7.97 16.80
C SER A 176 7.75 9.43 17.07
N GLY A 177 7.59 10.32 16.08
CA GLY A 177 7.86 11.76 16.25
C GLY A 177 6.87 12.48 17.20
N ARG A 178 5.63 11.98 17.30
CA ARG A 178 4.59 12.59 18.15
C ARG A 178 4.64 12.12 19.59
N VAL A 179 5.04 10.86 19.82
CA VAL A 179 5.33 10.35 21.18
C VAL A 179 6.54 11.08 21.77
N ALA A 180 7.60 11.31 20.96
CA ALA A 180 8.77 12.08 21.40
C ALA A 180 8.42 13.52 21.81
N SER A 181 7.64 14.23 21.00
CA SER A 181 7.24 15.62 21.30
C SER A 181 6.25 15.74 22.47
N ALA A 182 5.39 14.74 22.70
CA ALA A 182 4.53 14.71 23.89
C ALA A 182 5.32 14.49 25.20
N LEU A 183 6.41 13.71 25.14
CA LEU A 183 7.34 13.50 26.27
C LEU A 183 8.18 14.77 26.56
N GLU A 184 8.59 15.49 25.52
CA GLU A 184 9.27 16.78 25.66
C GLU A 184 8.36 17.85 26.29
N GLY A 185 7.09 17.94 25.86
CA GLY A 185 6.11 18.87 26.42
C GLY A 185 5.76 18.61 27.89
N THR A 186 5.81 17.35 28.34
CA THR A 186 5.59 16.99 29.75
C THR A 186 6.76 17.41 30.64
N SER A 187 8.00 17.40 30.14
CA SER A 187 9.16 17.87 30.90
C SER A 187 9.14 19.38 31.18
N ALA A 188 8.71 20.19 30.20
CA ALA A 188 8.59 21.63 30.34
C ALA A 188 7.43 22.02 31.29
N ALA A 189 6.30 21.30 31.21
CA ALA A 189 5.16 21.50 32.10
C ALA A 189 5.46 21.03 33.54
N ALA A 190 6.19 19.92 33.73
CA ALA A 190 6.63 19.46 35.04
C ALA A 190 7.66 20.41 35.68
N ALA A 191 8.58 20.96 34.89
CA ALA A 191 9.54 21.97 35.35
C ALA A 191 8.85 23.30 35.74
N ALA A 192 7.82 23.71 35.00
CA ALA A 192 7.02 24.89 35.31
C ALA A 192 6.11 24.70 36.54
N ALA A 193 5.59 23.48 36.76
CA ALA A 193 4.72 23.16 37.90
C ALA A 193 5.47 23.02 39.23
N LEU A 194 6.79 22.75 39.21
CA LEU A 194 7.59 22.57 40.43
C LEU A 194 7.94 23.89 41.13
N GLY A 195 8.03 25.03 40.41
CA GLY A 195 8.46 26.30 40.99
C GLY A 195 9.85 26.24 41.67
N PRO A 196 10.52 27.38 41.90
CA PRO A 196 11.85 27.38 42.55
C PRO A 196 11.82 26.92 44.02
N THR A 197 10.63 26.75 44.62
CA THR A 197 10.44 26.41 46.04
C THR A 197 10.26 24.93 46.36
N ALA A 198 10.00 24.05 45.37
CA ALA A 198 9.88 22.61 45.64
C ALA A 198 11.25 21.91 45.82
N LEU A 199 12.32 22.49 45.27
CA LEU A 199 13.66 21.89 45.33
C LEU A 199 14.32 21.99 46.72
N THR A 200 13.90 22.95 47.56
CA THR A 200 14.42 23.14 48.93
C THR A 200 13.72 22.28 49.98
N ALA A 201 12.49 21.81 49.74
CA ALA A 201 11.77 20.93 50.66
C ALA A 201 12.20 19.45 50.56
N ALA A 202 12.73 19.03 49.41
CA ALA A 202 13.22 17.66 49.22
C ALA A 202 14.59 17.39 49.89
N GLY A 203 15.33 18.44 50.28
CA GLY A 203 16.66 18.32 50.89
C GLY A 203 16.67 18.06 52.41
N SER A 204 15.53 18.20 53.10
CA SER A 204 15.47 18.12 54.57
C SER A 204 14.57 17.01 55.12
N ALA A 205 13.99 16.17 54.26
CA ALA A 205 13.16 15.04 54.66
C ALA A 205 13.73 13.69 54.15
N LEU A 206 14.97 13.38 54.56
CA LEU A 206 15.41 11.98 54.67
C LEU A 206 15.35 11.58 56.14
N PRO A 207 14.35 10.78 56.59
CA PRO A 207 14.53 9.99 57.79
C PRO A 207 15.54 8.88 57.47
N ALA A 208 16.62 8.85 58.24
CA ALA A 208 17.57 7.75 58.29
C ALA A 208 16.83 6.46 58.70
N ALA A 209 16.66 5.54 57.76
CA ALA A 209 16.20 4.18 58.05
C ALA A 209 16.78 3.19 57.04
N ALA A 210 18.06 2.86 57.20
CA ALA A 210 18.63 1.58 56.74
C ALA A 210 20.05 1.38 57.29
N THR A 211 20.17 0.81 58.48
CA THR A 211 21.34 -0.04 58.79
C THR A 211 20.92 -1.27 59.58
N GLN A 212 20.83 -2.37 58.82
CA GLN A 212 21.26 -3.74 59.15
C GLN A 212 20.43 -4.57 60.13
N GLY A 213 19.85 -5.64 59.58
CA GLY A 213 19.71 -6.92 60.28
C GLY A 213 20.70 -7.93 59.70
N SER A 214 21.45 -8.63 60.57
CA SER A 214 21.68 -10.09 60.58
C SER A 214 23.08 -10.50 61.08
N GLY A 215 23.14 -11.46 62.03
CA GLY A 215 24.34 -12.18 62.51
C GLY A 215 24.38 -12.34 64.05
N VAL A 216 23.75 -13.34 64.69
CA VAL A 216 24.20 -14.73 64.97
C VAL A 216 25.12 -14.87 66.22
N VAL A 217 24.66 -15.66 67.22
CA VAL A 217 25.37 -16.39 68.33
C VAL A 217 25.99 -15.49 69.43
N ASP A 218 25.83 -15.69 70.75
CA ASP A 218 25.52 -16.83 71.64
C ASP A 218 24.27 -16.60 72.53
#